data_AF-A0AAW5VR59-F1
#
_entry.id   AF-A0AAW5VR59-F1
#
_cell.length_a   1.000
_cell.length_b   1.000
_cell.length_c   1.000
_cell.angle_alpha   90.00
_cell.angle_beta   90.00
_cell.angle_gamma   90.00
#
_symmetry.space_group_name_H-M   'P 1'
#
loop_
_entity.id
_entity.type
_entity.pdbx_description
1 polymer ?
#
loop_
_entity_poly.entity_id
_entity_poly.type
_entity_poly.pdbx_seq_one_letter_code
_entity_poly.pdbx_strand_id
1 'polypeptide(L)'
;MFFRPYIVASAVFFTVLGIVAAVTMGSATDLSLSAYFYDPQVQDFSWRLQPFVDLFGRRLVWFVPFGGAVIWTIVAWRQPKGSRRQLAWAGAAFFMGSGPLMVGVLKHLTAMPRPFNLAMFGGTESMPTYFWAHSWAEAGNALPSAHAASGFVLLSLFFVGVMTGCRKLAAGGFVLGVSAGLLFGFLRIMQGYHFLSQVLASGAVLGLYGCVLFYILWSWARHKQLPA
;
A
#
# COMPACT_ATOMS: atom_id res chain seq x y z
N MET A 1 -27.98 3.86 6.17
CA MET A 1 -26.76 3.23 5.58
C MET A 1 -25.79 4.35 5.20
N PHE A 2 -24.62 4.44 5.85
CA PHE A 2 -23.70 5.60 5.75
C PHE A 2 -22.60 5.46 4.68
N PHE A 3 -22.76 4.61 3.67
CA PHE A 3 -21.69 4.27 2.71
C PHE A 3 -20.98 5.50 2.11
N ARG A 4 -21.75 6.43 1.54
CA ARG A 4 -21.22 7.64 0.89
C ARG A 4 -20.34 8.50 1.83
N PRO A 5 -20.81 8.92 3.02
CA PRO A 5 -19.97 9.68 3.93
C PRO A 5 -18.69 8.95 4.35
N TYR A 6 -18.73 7.63 4.58
CA TYR A 6 -17.51 6.87 4.89
C TYR A 6 -16.51 6.88 3.74
N ILE A 7 -16.96 6.61 2.50
CA ILE A 7 -16.06 6.62 1.34
C ILE A 7 -15.49 8.01 1.06
N VAL A 8 -16.30 9.07 1.18
CA VAL A 8 -15.82 10.45 1.00
C VAL A 8 -14.79 10.81 2.07
N ALA A 9 -15.07 10.52 3.34
CA ALA A 9 -14.13 10.76 4.43
C ALA A 9 -12.81 9.97 4.23
N SER A 10 -12.88 8.72 3.79
CA SER A 10 -11.70 7.93 3.45
C SER A 10 -10.93 8.50 2.28
N ALA A 11 -11.60 8.94 1.21
CA ALA A 11 -10.95 9.56 0.08
C ALA A 11 -10.19 10.83 0.52
N VAL A 12 -10.82 11.70 1.31
CA VAL A 12 -10.16 12.88 1.90
C VAL A 12 -8.95 12.47 2.73
N PHE A 13 -9.09 11.49 3.63
CA PHE A 13 -7.98 10.99 4.45
C PHE A 13 -6.80 10.52 3.61
N PHE A 14 -7.03 9.68 2.59
CA PHE A 14 -5.96 9.14 1.75
C PHE A 14 -5.38 10.18 0.79
N THR A 15 -6.15 11.19 0.37
CA THR A 15 -5.62 12.36 -0.34
C THR A 15 -4.69 13.17 0.55
N VAL A 16 -5.10 13.47 1.79
CA VAL A 16 -4.25 14.17 2.76
C VAL A 16 -2.97 13.35 3.02
N LEU A 17 -3.08 12.04 3.18
CA LEU A 17 -1.91 11.16 3.31
C LEU A 17 -0.97 11.26 2.11
N GLY A 18 -1.51 11.34 0.89
CA GLY A 18 -0.73 11.54 -0.33
C GLY A 18 -0.02 12.89 -0.38
N ILE A 19 -0.69 13.95 0.08
CA ILE A 19 -0.07 15.28 0.22
C ILE A 19 1.06 15.24 1.25
N VAL A 20 0.83 14.62 2.41
CA VAL A 20 1.87 14.44 3.43
C VAL A 20 3.06 13.65 2.87
N ALA A 21 2.80 12.58 2.11
CA ALA A 21 3.86 11.82 1.45
C ALA A 21 4.67 12.68 0.46
N ALA A 22 4.00 13.51 -0.34
CA ALA A 22 4.65 14.40 -1.30
C ALA A 22 5.49 15.48 -0.62
N VAL A 23 4.98 16.13 0.43
CA VAL A 23 5.72 17.16 1.19
C VAL A 23 6.89 16.56 1.98
N THR A 24 6.75 15.33 2.45
CA THR A 24 7.82 14.64 3.20
C THR A 24 8.96 14.20 2.27
N MET A 25 8.69 13.98 0.99
CA MET A 25 9.66 13.44 0.04
C MET A 25 10.93 14.31 -0.08
N GLY A 26 12.08 13.73 0.25
CA GLY A 26 13.36 14.43 0.23
C GLY A 26 13.54 15.48 1.34
N SER A 27 12.57 15.61 2.26
CA SER A 27 12.68 16.49 3.42
C SER A 27 13.71 15.96 4.43
N ALA A 28 14.18 16.84 5.32
CA ALA A 28 15.07 16.45 6.41
C ALA A 28 14.49 15.32 7.29
N THR A 29 13.16 15.29 7.50
CA THR A 29 12.50 14.24 8.26
C THR A 29 12.65 12.87 7.59
N ASP A 30 12.39 12.80 6.28
CA ASP A 30 12.46 11.55 5.51
C ASP A 30 13.89 11.00 5.48
N LEU A 31 14.87 11.90 5.25
CA LEU A 31 16.29 11.56 5.23
C LEU A 31 16.80 11.15 6.62
N SER A 32 16.41 11.88 7.68
CA SER A 32 16.86 11.60 9.05
C SER A 32 16.37 10.23 9.56
N LEU A 33 15.17 9.80 9.19
CA LEU A 33 14.65 8.49 9.56
C LEU A 33 15.45 7.36 8.90
N SER A 34 15.80 7.50 7.61
CA SER A 34 16.70 6.53 6.96
C SER A 34 18.11 6.58 7.55
N ALA A 35 18.65 7.77 7.83
CA ALA A 35 19.96 7.94 8.44
C ALA A 35 20.09 7.27 9.81
N TYR A 36 19.00 7.19 10.58
CA TYR A 36 18.99 6.49 11.87
C TYR A 36 19.35 4.99 11.75
N PHE A 37 19.05 4.35 10.62
CA PHE A 37 19.35 2.94 10.38
C PHE A 37 20.61 2.70 9.53
N TYR A 38 21.27 3.77 9.10
CA TYR A 38 22.50 3.72 8.33
C TYR A 38 23.71 3.73 9.26
N ASP A 39 24.65 2.81 9.04
CA ASP A 39 25.91 2.76 9.77
C ASP A 39 27.03 3.35 8.90
N PRO A 40 27.59 4.52 9.25
CA PRO A 40 28.64 5.16 8.47
C PRO A 40 29.99 4.43 8.54
N GLN A 41 30.23 3.57 9.54
CA GLN A 41 31.47 2.80 9.63
C GLN A 41 31.47 1.63 8.63
N VAL A 42 30.32 0.99 8.46
CA VAL A 42 30.13 -0.16 7.55
C VAL A 42 29.70 0.31 6.15
N GLN A 43 29.28 1.57 6.03
CA GLN A 43 28.69 2.17 4.82
C GLN A 43 27.45 1.43 4.30
N ASP A 44 26.65 0.85 5.19
CA ASP A 44 25.42 0.13 4.83
C ASP A 44 24.35 0.25 5.92
N PHE A 45 23.13 -0.17 5.61
CA PHE A 45 22.03 -0.24 6.58
C PHE A 45 22.17 -1.50 7.45
N SER A 46 22.24 -1.34 8.78
CA SER A 46 22.54 -2.45 9.71
C SER A 46 21.56 -3.62 9.63
N TRP A 47 20.33 -3.38 9.17
CA TRP A 47 19.27 -4.38 9.06
C TRP A 47 19.12 -4.98 7.65
N ARG A 48 19.88 -4.51 6.66
CA ARG A 48 19.68 -4.85 5.25
C ARG A 48 19.75 -6.34 4.97
N LEU A 49 20.72 -7.02 5.56
CA LEU A 49 20.99 -8.45 5.35
C LEU A 49 20.51 -9.35 6.50
N GLN A 50 19.77 -8.80 7.46
CA GLN A 50 19.30 -9.56 8.62
C GLN A 50 18.28 -10.64 8.17
N PRO A 51 18.57 -11.94 8.36
CA PRO A 51 17.77 -13.03 7.76
C PRO A 51 16.29 -13.00 8.13
N PHE A 52 15.97 -12.62 9.36
CA PHE A 52 14.60 -12.48 9.83
C PHE A 52 13.83 -11.41 9.06
N VAL A 53 14.41 -10.21 8.95
CA VAL A 53 13.78 -9.08 8.24
C VAL A 53 13.63 -9.40 6.76
N ASP A 54 14.60 -10.10 6.17
CA ASP A 54 14.56 -10.48 4.77
C ASP A 54 13.53 -11.57 4.46
N LEU A 55 13.36 -12.57 5.34
CA LEU A 55 12.31 -13.57 5.19
C LEU A 55 10.93 -12.91 5.20
N PHE A 56 10.64 -12.10 6.21
CA PHE A 56 9.30 -11.51 6.38
C PHE A 56 9.02 -10.42 5.36
N GLY A 57 9.94 -9.48 5.18
CA GLY A 57 9.67 -8.34 4.32
C GLY A 57 10.06 -8.50 2.85
N ARG A 58 10.74 -9.60 2.42
CA ARG A 58 11.02 -9.86 1.00
C ARG A 58 10.28 -11.07 0.45
N ARG A 59 10.22 -12.18 1.21
CA ARG A 59 9.69 -13.46 0.72
C ARG A 59 8.26 -13.68 1.13
N LEU A 60 7.98 -13.67 2.44
CA LEU A 60 6.66 -14.05 2.96
C LEU A 60 5.60 -12.98 2.72
N VAL A 61 6.01 -11.72 2.51
CA VAL A 61 5.10 -10.60 2.29
C VAL A 61 4.09 -10.83 1.16
N TRP A 62 4.46 -11.61 0.13
CA TRP A 62 3.63 -11.84 -1.05
C TRP A 62 2.51 -12.85 -0.82
N PHE A 63 2.59 -13.66 0.24
CA PHE A 63 1.47 -14.53 0.63
C PHE A 63 0.27 -13.72 1.13
N VAL A 64 0.48 -12.50 1.65
CA VAL A 64 -0.61 -11.64 2.14
C VAL A 64 -1.55 -11.24 1.00
N PRO A 65 -1.11 -10.57 -0.08
CA PRO A 65 -2.00 -10.19 -1.17
C PRO A 65 -2.54 -11.38 -1.95
N PHE A 66 -1.69 -12.32 -2.37
CA PHE A 66 -2.12 -13.40 -3.26
C PHE A 66 -2.87 -14.51 -2.51
N GLY A 67 -2.41 -14.89 -1.33
CA GLY A 67 -3.15 -15.80 -0.45
C GLY A 67 -4.46 -15.17 0.03
N GLY A 68 -4.43 -13.88 0.41
CA GLY A 68 -5.64 -13.13 0.75
C GLY A 68 -6.65 -13.04 -0.39
N ALA A 69 -6.20 -12.82 -1.63
CA ALA A 69 -7.06 -12.83 -2.82
C ALA A 69 -7.75 -14.19 -3.02
N VAL A 70 -7.02 -15.30 -2.86
CA VAL A 70 -7.60 -16.65 -2.92
C VAL A 70 -8.62 -16.86 -1.81
N ILE A 71 -8.29 -16.50 -0.57
CA ILE A 71 -9.20 -16.62 0.58
C ILE A 71 -10.48 -15.82 0.34
N TRP A 72 -10.39 -14.55 -0.08
CA TRP A 72 -11.57 -13.72 -0.33
C TRP A 72 -12.38 -14.18 -1.53
N THR A 73 -11.76 -14.79 -2.54
CA THR A 73 -12.47 -15.44 -3.65
C THR A 73 -13.33 -16.59 -3.14
N ILE A 74 -12.76 -17.45 -2.28
CA ILE A 74 -13.50 -18.56 -1.64
C ILE A 74 -14.63 -18.02 -0.76
N VAL A 75 -14.38 -16.97 0.02
CA VAL A 75 -15.41 -16.33 0.86
C VAL A 75 -16.53 -15.74 0.00
N ALA A 76 -16.21 -15.10 -1.13
CA ALA A 76 -17.19 -14.57 -2.07
C ALA A 76 -18.07 -15.67 -2.67
N TRP A 77 -17.49 -16.83 -3.03
CA TRP A 77 -18.24 -17.97 -3.55
C TRP A 77 -19.21 -18.60 -2.55
N ARG A 78 -18.94 -18.44 -1.24
CA ARG A 78 -19.84 -18.91 -0.17
C ARG A 78 -20.96 -17.93 0.17
N GLN A 79 -20.94 -16.71 -0.37
CA GLN A 79 -22.05 -15.77 -0.19
C GLN A 79 -23.22 -16.12 -1.12
N PRO A 80 -24.46 -15.71 -0.77
CA PRO A 80 -25.61 -15.90 -1.65
C PRO A 80 -25.35 -15.30 -3.03
N LYS A 81 -25.62 -16.07 -4.08
CA LYS A 81 -25.36 -15.65 -5.47
C LYS A 81 -26.15 -14.37 -5.79
N GLY A 82 -25.48 -13.38 -6.37
CA GLY A 82 -26.07 -12.08 -6.70
C GLY A 82 -26.28 -11.16 -5.50
N SER A 83 -25.75 -11.49 -4.31
CA SER A 83 -25.84 -10.59 -3.15
C SER A 83 -24.78 -9.48 -3.17
N ARG A 84 -25.06 -8.41 -2.45
CA ARG A 84 -24.10 -7.33 -2.21
C ARG A 84 -22.87 -7.82 -1.44
N ARG A 85 -23.04 -8.77 -0.51
CA ARG A 85 -21.92 -9.43 0.19
C ARG A 85 -21.00 -10.17 -0.77
N GLN A 86 -21.56 -10.95 -1.71
CA GLN A 86 -20.76 -11.62 -2.72
C GLN A 86 -19.90 -10.62 -3.51
N LEU A 87 -20.51 -9.53 -3.98
CA LEU A 87 -19.81 -8.50 -4.73
C LEU A 87 -18.74 -7.79 -3.90
N ALA A 88 -19.02 -7.48 -2.64
CA ALA A 88 -18.05 -6.84 -1.74
C ALA A 88 -16.80 -7.72 -1.54
N TRP A 89 -16.99 -9.01 -1.28
CA TRP A 89 -15.88 -9.96 -1.12
C TRP A 89 -15.13 -10.23 -2.43
N ALA A 90 -15.83 -10.27 -3.57
CA ALA A 90 -15.17 -10.36 -4.88
C ALA A 90 -14.33 -9.10 -5.17
N GLY A 91 -14.84 -7.92 -4.83
CA GLY A 91 -14.10 -6.66 -4.88
C GLY A 91 -12.87 -6.66 -3.97
N ALA A 92 -12.99 -7.22 -2.76
CA ALA A 92 -11.87 -7.41 -1.85
C ALA A 92 -10.79 -8.33 -2.43
N ALA A 93 -11.17 -9.46 -3.02
CA ALA A 93 -10.24 -10.36 -3.69
C ALA A 93 -9.49 -9.67 -4.83
N PHE A 94 -10.23 -8.95 -5.68
CA PHE A 94 -9.64 -8.17 -6.77
C PHE A 94 -8.68 -7.10 -6.26
N PHE A 95 -9.07 -6.34 -5.22
CA PHE A 95 -8.22 -5.33 -4.59
C PHE A 95 -6.93 -5.92 -4.01
N MET A 96 -7.00 -7.08 -3.35
CA MET A 96 -5.83 -7.76 -2.79
C MET A 96 -4.80 -8.12 -3.86
N GLY A 97 -5.26 -8.70 -4.97
CA GLY A 97 -4.36 -9.16 -6.04
C GLY A 97 -3.85 -8.03 -6.92
N SER A 98 -4.74 -7.14 -7.36
CA SER A 98 -4.38 -6.08 -8.31
C SER A 98 -3.68 -4.88 -7.66
N GLY A 99 -3.90 -4.63 -6.37
CA GLY A 99 -3.28 -3.50 -5.66
C GLY A 99 -1.74 -3.48 -5.73
N PRO A 100 -1.04 -4.55 -5.30
CA PRO A 100 0.43 -4.59 -5.33
C PRO A 100 0.97 -4.68 -6.75
N LEU A 101 0.22 -5.26 -7.70
CA LEU A 101 0.58 -5.26 -9.12
C LEU A 101 0.54 -3.84 -9.70
N MET A 102 -0.50 -3.07 -9.39
CA MET A 102 -0.61 -1.66 -9.77
C MET A 102 0.56 -0.85 -9.18
N VAL A 103 0.86 -1.01 -7.89
CA VAL A 103 2.05 -0.37 -7.27
C VAL A 103 3.34 -0.86 -7.91
N GLY A 104 3.38 -2.13 -8.30
CA GLY A 104 4.41 -2.78 -9.12
C GLY A 104 4.72 -2.00 -10.38
N VAL A 105 3.70 -1.63 -11.14
CA VAL A 105 3.83 -0.84 -12.38
C VAL A 105 4.16 0.62 -12.08
N LEU A 106 3.48 1.25 -11.12
CA LEU A 106 3.66 2.67 -10.82
C LEU A 106 5.10 3.02 -10.44
N LYS A 107 5.84 2.11 -9.79
CA LYS A 107 7.22 2.38 -9.41
C LYS A 107 8.20 2.48 -10.58
N HIS A 108 7.81 2.01 -11.76
CA HIS A 108 8.58 2.17 -12.99
C HIS A 108 8.33 3.52 -13.68
N LEU A 109 7.39 4.31 -13.17
CA LEU A 109 7.09 5.65 -13.69
C LEU A 109 7.81 6.76 -12.93
N THR A 110 8.36 6.46 -11.75
CA THR A 110 9.01 7.46 -10.89
C THR A 110 10.52 7.31 -10.90
N ALA A 111 11.23 8.42 -10.82
CA ALA A 111 12.69 8.47 -10.74
C ALA A 111 13.21 8.22 -9.32
N MET A 112 12.32 8.15 -8.31
CA MET A 112 12.71 8.15 -6.91
C MET A 112 13.44 6.87 -6.51
N PRO A 113 14.72 6.97 -6.07
CA PRO A 113 15.56 5.82 -5.78
C PRO A 113 15.31 5.26 -4.38
N ARG A 114 15.95 4.12 -4.11
CA ARG A 114 16.02 3.53 -2.76
C ARG A 114 17.11 4.25 -1.95
N PRO A 115 16.93 4.43 -0.63
CA PRO A 115 17.96 5.02 0.23
C PRO A 115 19.35 4.40 0.04
N PHE A 116 19.49 3.06 0.01
CA PHE A 116 20.80 2.41 -0.13
C PHE A 116 21.52 2.66 -1.47
N ASN A 117 20.82 3.13 -2.50
CA ASN A 117 21.45 3.48 -3.77
C ASN A 117 22.10 4.87 -3.73
N LEU A 118 21.68 5.73 -2.80
CA LEU A 118 22.11 7.13 -2.77
C LEU A 118 23.52 7.28 -2.19
N ALA A 119 24.32 8.17 -2.78
CA ALA A 119 25.68 8.47 -2.36
C ALA A 119 25.77 8.90 -0.88
N MET A 120 24.75 9.61 -0.37
CA MET A 120 24.69 10.00 1.05
C MET A 120 24.51 8.83 2.01
N PHE A 121 24.16 7.64 1.51
CA PHE A 121 24.00 6.40 2.26
C PHE A 121 24.92 5.28 1.71
N GLY A 122 26.11 5.64 1.22
CA GLY A 122 27.13 4.68 0.76
C GLY A 122 26.89 4.09 -0.62
N GLY A 123 25.86 4.52 -1.35
CA GLY A 123 25.60 4.14 -2.73
C GLY A 123 26.34 5.01 -3.76
N THR A 124 25.87 5.01 -5.00
CA THR A 124 26.52 5.71 -6.14
C THR A 124 25.61 6.71 -6.85
N GLU A 125 24.31 6.72 -6.55
CA GLU A 125 23.32 7.57 -7.20
C GLU A 125 23.17 8.91 -6.46
N SER A 126 22.89 10.00 -7.19
CA SER A 126 22.45 11.26 -6.59
C SER A 126 20.93 11.29 -6.44
N MET A 127 20.43 12.15 -5.54
CA MET A 127 18.99 12.39 -5.47
C MET A 127 18.53 13.07 -6.77
N PRO A 128 17.55 12.53 -7.49
CA PRO A 128 17.09 13.12 -8.75
C PRO A 128 16.41 14.47 -8.52
N THR A 129 16.63 15.40 -9.45
CA THR A 129 15.96 16.71 -9.47
C THR A 129 14.60 16.68 -10.18
N TYR A 130 14.22 15.53 -10.73
CA TYR A 130 12.98 15.30 -11.44
C TYR A 130 12.18 14.17 -10.81
N PHE A 131 10.85 14.22 -10.93
CA PHE A 131 9.97 13.24 -10.31
C PHE A 131 9.71 12.01 -11.18
N TRP A 132 9.42 12.23 -12.47
CA TRP A 132 9.04 11.18 -13.41
C TRP A 132 10.26 10.57 -14.07
N ALA A 133 10.29 9.24 -14.18
CA ALA A 133 11.33 8.56 -14.95
C ALA A 133 11.16 8.86 -16.44
N HIS A 134 12.26 9.08 -17.16
CA HIS A 134 12.23 9.28 -18.61
C HIS A 134 12.03 7.96 -19.37
N SER A 135 12.43 6.85 -18.77
CA SER A 135 12.27 5.49 -19.31
C SER A 135 12.13 4.48 -18.17
N TRP A 136 11.64 3.27 -18.47
CA TRP A 136 11.57 2.19 -17.48
C TRP A 136 12.95 1.77 -16.97
N ALA A 137 13.99 1.89 -17.81
CA ALA A 137 15.36 1.56 -17.44
C ALA A 137 15.96 2.57 -16.46
N GLU A 138 15.49 3.81 -16.48
CA GLU A 138 15.93 4.92 -15.61
C GLU A 138 15.04 5.11 -14.38
N ALA A 139 14.07 4.21 -14.14
CA ALA A 139 13.20 4.31 -12.98
C ALA A 139 13.96 4.04 -11.67
N GLY A 140 13.62 4.79 -10.62
CA GLY A 140 14.22 4.61 -9.30
C GLY A 140 13.69 3.38 -8.54
N ASN A 141 12.61 2.77 -9.03
CA ASN A 141 12.07 1.49 -8.58
C ASN A 141 11.71 1.41 -7.08
N ALA A 142 11.46 2.55 -6.44
CA ALA A 142 11.21 2.64 -5.00
C ALA A 142 9.87 3.29 -4.63
N LEU A 143 9.40 4.30 -5.37
CA LEU A 143 8.13 4.99 -5.11
C LEU A 143 7.04 4.53 -6.08
N PRO A 144 5.92 3.94 -5.64
CA PRO A 144 5.55 3.62 -4.27
C PRO A 144 6.15 2.29 -3.78
N SER A 145 6.19 2.10 -2.45
CA SER A 145 6.63 0.85 -1.84
C SER A 145 5.64 -0.30 -2.06
N ALA A 146 6.00 -1.27 -2.91
CA ALA A 146 5.18 -2.46 -3.12
C ALA A 146 5.10 -3.40 -1.89
N HIS A 147 6.12 -3.40 -1.03
CA HIS A 147 6.12 -4.18 0.20
C HIS A 147 5.14 -3.60 1.23
N ALA A 148 5.12 -2.26 1.40
CA ALA A 148 4.11 -1.61 2.21
C ALA A 148 2.70 -1.83 1.62
N ALA A 149 2.58 -1.76 0.29
CA ALA A 149 1.34 -2.02 -0.42
C ALA A 149 0.75 -3.40 -0.08
N SER A 150 1.58 -4.46 0.00
CA SER A 150 1.17 -5.80 0.42
C SER A 150 0.56 -5.89 1.83
N GLY A 151 0.83 -4.93 2.72
CA GLY A 151 0.13 -4.79 3.99
C GLY A 151 -1.14 -3.96 3.87
N PHE A 152 -1.04 -2.80 3.20
CA PHE A 152 -2.17 -1.88 3.01
C PHE A 152 -3.33 -2.50 2.24
N VAL A 153 -3.11 -3.51 1.40
CA VAL A 153 -4.20 -4.22 0.72
C VAL A 153 -5.21 -4.85 1.70
N LEU A 154 -4.84 -5.12 2.96
CA LEU A 154 -5.77 -5.61 3.99
C LEU A 154 -6.88 -4.58 4.33
N LEU A 155 -6.76 -3.32 3.87
CA LEU A 155 -7.86 -2.36 3.79
C LEU A 155 -9.07 -2.89 2.98
N SER A 156 -8.90 -3.95 2.19
CA SER A 156 -10.02 -4.68 1.59
C SER A 156 -11.13 -5.02 2.61
N LEU A 157 -10.76 -5.42 3.84
CA LEU A 157 -11.72 -5.68 4.92
C LEU A 157 -12.46 -4.42 5.36
N PHE A 158 -11.76 -3.29 5.42
CA PHE A 158 -12.38 -1.99 5.71
C PHE A 158 -13.49 -1.71 4.68
N PHE A 159 -13.17 -1.82 3.39
CA PHE A 159 -14.11 -1.55 2.32
C PHE A 159 -15.29 -2.53 2.28
N VAL A 160 -15.07 -3.82 2.54
CA VAL A 160 -16.14 -4.81 2.71
C VAL A 160 -17.06 -4.41 3.86
N GLY A 161 -16.50 -4.05 5.02
CA GLY A 161 -17.26 -3.59 6.17
C GLY A 161 -18.12 -2.36 5.86
N VAL A 162 -17.56 -1.37 5.16
CA VAL A 162 -18.29 -0.17 4.73
C VAL A 162 -19.41 -0.52 3.74
N MET A 163 -19.15 -1.34 2.73
CA MET A 163 -20.12 -1.73 1.71
C MET A 163 -21.28 -2.59 2.25
N THR A 164 -20.99 -3.45 3.22
CA THR A 164 -21.97 -4.34 3.87
C THR A 164 -22.64 -3.72 5.10
N GLY A 165 -22.17 -2.55 5.56
CA GLY A 165 -22.66 -1.89 6.77
C GLY A 165 -22.16 -2.50 8.09
N CYS A 166 -21.21 -3.44 8.06
CA CYS A 166 -20.63 -4.05 9.24
C CYS A 166 -19.54 -3.15 9.86
N ARG A 167 -19.91 -2.34 10.85
CA ARG A 167 -19.02 -1.36 11.51
C ARG A 167 -17.78 -2.00 12.16
N LYS A 168 -17.93 -3.16 12.81
CA LYS A 168 -16.80 -3.88 13.44
C LYS A 168 -15.76 -4.31 12.40
N LEU A 169 -16.23 -4.85 11.27
CA LEU A 169 -15.36 -5.25 10.17
C LEU A 169 -14.68 -4.05 9.52
N ALA A 170 -15.41 -2.94 9.35
CA ALA A 170 -14.84 -1.71 8.81
C ALA A 170 -13.70 -1.18 9.71
N ALA A 171 -13.97 -0.97 11.00
CA ALA A 171 -12.98 -0.46 11.95
C ALA A 171 -11.78 -1.40 12.10
N GLY A 172 -12.03 -2.70 12.28
CA GLY A 172 -10.98 -3.71 12.41
C GLY A 172 -10.13 -3.84 11.14
N GLY A 173 -10.76 -3.81 9.96
CA GLY A 173 -10.07 -3.84 8.68
C GLY A 173 -9.21 -2.60 8.43
N PHE A 174 -9.65 -1.42 8.90
CA PHE A 174 -8.86 -0.19 8.77
C PHE A 174 -7.60 -0.26 9.63
N VAL A 175 -7.75 -0.60 10.91
CA VAL A 175 -6.62 -0.76 11.83
C VAL A 175 -5.66 -1.82 11.33
N LEU A 176 -6.16 -2.99 10.91
CA LEU A 176 -5.33 -4.06 10.39
C LEU A 176 -4.54 -3.63 9.14
N GLY A 177 -5.23 -3.03 8.16
CA GLY A 177 -4.60 -2.60 6.91
C GLY A 177 -3.55 -1.51 7.09
N VAL A 178 -3.86 -0.49 7.88
CA VAL A 178 -2.90 0.60 8.16
C VAL A 178 -1.71 0.07 8.95
N SER A 179 -1.94 -0.67 10.04
CA SER A 179 -0.86 -1.20 10.87
C SER A 179 0.04 -2.17 10.11
N ALA A 180 -0.53 -3.08 9.29
CA ALA A 180 0.26 -4.01 8.50
C ALA A 180 1.09 -3.30 7.41
N GLY A 181 0.50 -2.32 6.71
CA GLY A 181 1.21 -1.54 5.69
C GLY A 181 2.36 -0.72 6.28
N LEU A 182 2.13 -0.07 7.42
CA LEU A 182 3.16 0.68 8.15
C LEU A 182 4.25 -0.26 8.69
N LEU A 183 3.88 -1.41 9.26
CA LEU A 183 4.85 -2.39 9.75
C LEU A 183 5.77 -2.90 8.62
N PHE A 184 5.20 -3.33 7.50
CA PHE A 184 6.00 -3.81 6.36
C PHE A 184 6.84 -2.69 5.74
N GLY A 185 6.29 -1.47 5.65
CA GLY A 185 7.04 -0.29 5.24
C GLY A 185 8.22 0.00 6.17
N PHE A 186 7.98 -0.02 7.48
CA PHE A 186 9.01 0.21 8.50
C PHE A 186 10.15 -0.80 8.40
N LEU A 187 9.84 -2.09 8.24
CA LEU A 187 10.87 -3.12 8.00
C LEU A 187 11.72 -2.82 6.76
N ARG A 188 11.15 -2.21 5.72
CA ARG A 188 11.93 -1.81 4.53
C ARG A 188 12.72 -0.51 4.73
N ILE A 189 12.24 0.41 5.56
CA ILE A 189 12.98 1.62 5.95
C ILE A 189 14.24 1.23 6.71
N MET A 190 14.13 0.31 7.67
CA MET A 190 15.28 -0.22 8.44
C MET A 190 16.37 -0.81 7.53
N GLN A 191 15.96 -1.43 6.42
CA GLN A 191 16.88 -2.02 5.44
C GLN A 191 17.39 -1.03 4.38
N GLY A 192 16.95 0.23 4.41
CA GLY A 192 17.30 1.23 3.40
C GLY A 192 16.64 1.01 2.03
N TYR A 193 15.58 0.19 1.93
CA TYR A 193 14.87 -0.05 0.67
C TYR A 193 13.84 1.02 0.34
N HIS A 194 13.32 1.72 1.35
CA HIS A 194 12.33 2.76 1.16
C HIS A 194 12.50 3.91 2.15
N PHE A 195 12.12 5.09 1.70
CA PHE A 195 11.85 6.25 2.54
C PHE A 195 10.44 6.19 3.16
N LEU A 196 10.16 6.99 4.19
CA LEU A 196 8.82 7.08 4.79
C LEU A 196 7.82 7.63 3.77
N SER A 197 8.20 8.66 3.02
CA SER A 197 7.36 9.21 1.95
C SER A 197 6.87 8.13 0.97
N GLN A 198 7.74 7.18 0.62
CA GLN A 198 7.42 6.10 -0.31
C GLN A 198 6.45 5.07 0.28
N VAL A 199 6.49 4.86 1.59
CA VAL A 199 5.55 4.01 2.33
C VAL A 199 4.19 4.70 2.43
N LEU A 200 4.15 5.97 2.81
CA LEU A 200 2.90 6.74 2.91
C LEU A 200 2.22 6.89 1.55
N ALA A 201 2.99 7.09 0.48
CA ALA A 201 2.48 7.15 -0.89
C ALA A 201 1.78 5.84 -1.30
N SER A 202 2.30 4.67 -0.90
CA SER A 202 1.61 3.38 -1.13
C SER A 202 0.26 3.32 -0.42
N GLY A 203 0.19 3.78 0.83
CA GLY A 203 -1.06 3.86 1.59
C GLY A 203 -2.07 4.78 0.91
N ALA A 204 -1.63 5.95 0.44
CA ALA A 204 -2.47 6.89 -0.29
C ALA A 204 -3.00 6.30 -1.60
N VAL A 205 -2.12 5.73 -2.43
CA VAL A 205 -2.49 5.11 -3.72
C VAL A 205 -3.49 3.99 -3.53
N LEU A 206 -3.24 3.04 -2.61
CA LEU A 206 -4.16 1.93 -2.39
C LEU A 206 -5.46 2.34 -1.71
N GLY A 207 -5.41 3.28 -0.76
CA GLY A 207 -6.61 3.81 -0.13
C GLY A 207 -7.53 4.49 -1.15
N LEU A 208 -6.99 5.33 -2.03
CA LEU A 208 -7.74 5.98 -3.11
C LEU A 208 -8.25 4.97 -4.13
N TYR A 209 -7.42 4.00 -4.54
CA TYR A 209 -7.82 2.91 -5.43
C TYR A 209 -9.03 2.14 -4.85
N GLY A 210 -8.98 1.81 -3.56
CA GLY A 210 -10.07 1.11 -2.89
C GLY A 210 -11.35 1.96 -2.80
N CYS A 211 -11.22 3.27 -2.54
CA CYS A 211 -12.36 4.20 -2.55
C CYS A 211 -13.06 4.19 -3.92
N VAL A 212 -12.30 4.31 -5.00
CA VAL A 212 -12.83 4.30 -6.38
C VAL A 212 -13.49 2.95 -6.70
N LEU A 213 -12.77 1.85 -6.47
CA LEU A 213 -13.25 0.50 -6.77
C LEU A 213 -14.57 0.22 -6.04
N PHE A 214 -14.61 0.40 -4.72
CA PHE A 214 -15.80 0.06 -3.94
C PHE A 214 -16.94 1.06 -4.15
N TYR A 215 -16.67 2.31 -4.52
CA TYR A 215 -17.71 3.24 -4.95
C TYR A 215 -18.41 2.76 -6.22
N ILE A 216 -17.64 2.30 -7.22
CA ILE A 216 -18.17 1.71 -8.46
C ILE A 216 -19.01 0.47 -8.15
N LEU A 217 -18.47 -0.48 -7.37
CA LEU A 217 -19.16 -1.71 -7.01
C LEU A 217 -20.46 -1.45 -6.22
N TRP A 218 -20.44 -0.53 -5.26
CA TRP A 218 -21.61 -0.14 -4.51
C TRP A 218 -22.67 0.53 -5.38
N SER A 219 -22.26 1.43 -6.29
CA SER A 219 -23.16 2.11 -7.21
C SER A 219 -23.83 1.11 -8.16
N TRP A 220 -23.07 0.13 -8.65
CA TRP A 220 -23.59 -0.94 -9.48
C TRP A 220 -24.57 -1.84 -8.72
N ALA A 221 -24.23 -2.26 -7.49
CA ALA A 221 -25.12 -3.07 -6.64
C ALA A 221 -26.44 -2.36 -6.32
N ARG A 222 -26.39 -1.04 -6.11
CA ARG A 222 -27.57 -0.19 -5.94
C ARG A 222 -28.43 -0.14 -7.20
N HIS A 223 -27.82 0.09 -8.35
CA HIS A 223 -28.52 0.14 -9.64
C HIS A 223 -29.20 -1.20 -9.97
N LYS A 224 -28.53 -2.32 -9.70
CA LYS A 224 -29.06 -3.68 -9.89
C LYS A 224 -29.96 -4.17 -8.76
N GLN A 225 -30.22 -3.34 -7.74
CA GLN A 225 -31.05 -3.66 -6.58
C GLN A 225 -30.67 -4.98 -5.89
N LEU A 226 -29.36 -5.27 -5.80
CA LEU A 226 -28.90 -6.52 -5.21
C LEU A 226 -29.30 -6.60 -3.72
N PRO A 227 -29.77 -7.78 -3.26
CA PRO A 227 -30.08 -8.01 -1.86
C PRO A 227 -28.83 -7.82 -1.00
N ALA A 228 -29.06 -7.45 0.26
CA ALA A 228 -28.01 -7.14 1.22
C ALA A 228 -27.06 -8.32 1.48
#